data_AF-A0A2V2GLL9-F1
#
_entry.id   AF-A0A2V2GLL9-F1
#
_cell.length_a   1.000
_cell.length_b   1.000
_cell.length_c   1.000
_cell.angle_alpha   90.00
_cell.angle_beta   90.00
_cell.angle_gamma   90.00
#
_symmetry.space_group_name_H-M   'P 1'
#
loop_
_entity.id
_entity.type
_entity.pdbx_description
1 polymer ?
#
loop_
_entity_poly.entity_id
_entity_poly.type
_entity_poly.pdbx_seq_one_letter_code
_entity_poly.pdbx_strand_id
1 'polypeptide(L)'
;MDLIVRKIPQSDTIKVYPVSDVHLGSILHDKEGWQAFCRRVEREDAYLILGGDLINNNTRNAVGSPFEDYIRPREQKKMMVEMLTPIKDKILCAVSGNHEARTARDTDQDIMGDIMCKLDMEDYYAEDIAFLKLEIGRRVTRDIPITSYTMAVTHGSGGGIYTGATVNRNERFGYTIEGIDALIVGHTHKGTISKPKKIVVDSNNNVIRTKQLVVVSCTAWQQYGGYAARKMLLPSSESDHEQPQTLLLCGNKTGTKRITTVW
;
A
#
# COMPACT_ATOMS: atom_id res chain seq x y z
N MET A 1 9.86 14.10 -7.60
CA MET A 1 8.64 13.30 -7.40
C MET A 1 8.07 13.07 -8.78
N ASP A 2 8.13 11.83 -9.25
CA ASP A 2 7.63 11.45 -10.56
C ASP A 2 6.28 10.75 -10.43
N LEU A 3 5.47 10.87 -11.48
CA LEU A 3 4.18 10.20 -11.56
C LEU A 3 4.40 8.78 -12.13
N ILE A 4 4.12 7.76 -11.32
CA ILE A 4 4.16 6.37 -11.77
C ILE A 4 2.90 6.10 -12.58
N VAL A 5 3.05 5.71 -13.85
CA VAL A 5 1.93 5.46 -14.76
C VAL A 5 1.83 3.98 -15.10
N ARG A 6 0.67 3.38 -14.82
CA ARG A 6 0.37 1.98 -15.15
C ARG A 6 -0.86 1.92 -16.07
N LYS A 7 -0.76 1.15 -17.15
CA LYS A 7 -1.85 0.98 -18.13
C LYS A 7 -2.32 -0.47 -18.13
N ILE A 8 -3.61 -0.69 -17.87
CA ILE A 8 -4.26 -2.00 -17.87
C ILE A 8 -5.44 -1.94 -18.85
N PRO A 9 -5.17 -1.95 -20.17
CA PRO A 9 -6.16 -1.59 -21.18
C PRO A 9 -7.18 -2.69 -21.48
N GLN A 10 -7.19 -3.81 -20.76
CA GLN A 10 -8.04 -4.97 -21.07
C GLN A 10 -9.12 -5.25 -20.01
N SER A 11 -9.16 -4.47 -18.93
CA SER A 11 -10.11 -4.70 -17.85
C SER A 11 -10.94 -3.45 -17.53
N ASP A 12 -12.26 -3.61 -17.54
CA ASP A 12 -13.23 -2.58 -17.12
C ASP A 12 -13.32 -2.50 -15.59
N THR A 13 -12.86 -3.53 -14.88
CA THR A 13 -12.79 -3.55 -13.42
C THR A 13 -11.57 -4.32 -12.95
N ILE A 14 -10.67 -3.62 -12.28
CA ILE A 14 -9.50 -4.28 -11.68
C ILE A 14 -9.65 -4.39 -10.17
N LYS A 15 -9.06 -5.45 -9.63
CA LYS A 15 -8.93 -5.69 -8.20
C LYS A 15 -7.55 -5.27 -7.75
N VAL A 16 -7.46 -4.44 -6.71
CA VAL A 16 -6.20 -3.97 -6.14
C VAL A 16 -6.16 -4.28 -4.65
N TYR A 17 -5.10 -4.92 -4.21
CA TYR A 17 -4.79 -5.17 -2.81
C TYR A 17 -3.74 -4.15 -2.32
N PRO A 18 -4.09 -3.24 -1.40
CA PRO A 18 -3.12 -2.47 -0.66
C PRO A 18 -2.48 -3.37 0.40
N VAL A 19 -1.19 -3.65 0.24
CA VAL A 19 -0.40 -4.50 1.13
C VAL A 19 0.65 -3.63 1.82
N SER A 20 0.78 -3.74 3.13
CA SER A 20 1.83 -3.06 3.91
C SER A 20 2.14 -3.91 5.14
N ASP A 21 3.22 -3.56 5.86
CA ASP A 21 3.50 -4.08 7.20
C ASP A 21 3.52 -5.62 7.22
N VAL A 22 4.23 -6.20 6.25
CA VAL A 22 4.41 -7.66 6.16
C VAL A 22 5.34 -8.14 7.28
N HIS A 23 6.36 -7.34 7.61
CA HIS A 23 7.35 -7.64 8.66
C HIS A 23 8.00 -9.02 8.53
N LEU A 24 8.31 -9.45 7.30
CA LEU A 24 9.00 -10.72 7.06
C LEU A 24 10.27 -10.78 7.90
N GLY A 25 10.36 -11.80 8.75
CA GLY A 25 11.49 -12.06 9.63
C GLY A 25 11.24 -11.81 11.11
N SER A 26 10.19 -11.07 11.47
CA SER A 26 9.73 -10.98 12.86
C SER A 26 9.22 -12.34 13.35
N ILE A 27 9.46 -12.71 14.61
CA ILE A 27 8.82 -13.89 15.22
C ILE A 27 7.28 -13.82 15.26
N LEU A 28 6.72 -12.61 15.11
CA LEU A 28 5.27 -12.38 15.07
C LEU A 28 4.71 -12.33 13.64
N HIS A 29 5.55 -12.43 12.61
CA HIS A 29 5.11 -12.40 11.22
C HIS A 29 4.13 -13.55 10.93
N ASP A 30 2.96 -13.23 10.36
CA ASP A 30 2.02 -14.23 9.85
C ASP A 30 2.55 -14.82 8.53
N LYS A 31 3.50 -15.74 8.67
CA LYS A 31 4.16 -16.41 7.56
C LYS A 31 3.19 -17.22 6.71
N GLU A 32 2.27 -17.93 7.35
CA GLU A 32 1.35 -18.82 6.64
C GLU A 32 0.32 -18.02 5.84
N GLY A 33 -0.26 -16.98 6.44
CA GLY A 33 -1.20 -16.10 5.76
C GLY A 33 -0.53 -15.34 4.61
N TRP A 34 0.66 -14.76 4.82
CA TRP A 34 1.36 -14.06 3.74
C TRP A 34 1.71 -14.97 2.56
N GLN A 35 2.20 -16.18 2.84
CA GLN A 35 2.49 -17.16 1.78
C GLN A 35 1.22 -17.64 1.07
N ALA A 36 0.13 -17.84 1.80
CA ALA A 36 -1.15 -18.20 1.20
C ALA A 36 -1.71 -17.08 0.32
N PHE A 37 -1.55 -15.83 0.75
CA PHE A 37 -1.91 -14.65 -0.03
C PHE A 37 -1.10 -14.55 -1.32
N CYS A 38 0.23 -14.69 -1.27
CA CYS A 38 1.06 -14.67 -2.48
C CYS A 38 0.63 -15.76 -3.49
N ARG A 39 0.41 -16.99 -3.03
CA ARG A 39 -0.08 -18.10 -3.88
C ARG A 39 -1.47 -17.83 -4.47
N ARG A 40 -2.34 -17.18 -3.70
CA ARG A 40 -3.67 -16.78 -4.17
C ARG A 40 -3.54 -15.73 -5.27
N VAL A 41 -2.78 -14.66 -5.01
CA VAL A 41 -2.59 -13.55 -5.94
C VAL A 41 -1.95 -14.04 -7.24
N GLU A 42 -1.04 -15.01 -7.20
CA GLU A 42 -0.47 -15.64 -8.41
C GLU A 42 -1.56 -16.15 -9.38
N ARG A 43 -2.64 -16.73 -8.83
CA ARG A 43 -3.75 -17.33 -9.60
C ARG A 43 -4.91 -16.38 -9.89
N GLU A 44 -4.93 -15.21 -9.26
CA GLU A 44 -6.03 -14.25 -9.34
C GLU A 44 -5.72 -13.10 -10.30
N ASP A 45 -6.72 -12.59 -11.02
CA ASP A 45 -6.61 -11.34 -11.79
C ASP A 45 -6.74 -10.14 -10.83
N ALA A 46 -5.66 -9.89 -10.09
CA ALA A 46 -5.55 -8.83 -9.11
C ALA A 46 -4.17 -8.20 -9.15
N TYR A 47 -4.09 -6.97 -8.66
CA TYR A 47 -2.89 -6.14 -8.62
C TYR A 47 -2.57 -5.76 -7.18
N LEU A 48 -1.33 -5.33 -6.95
CA LEU A 48 -0.79 -5.04 -5.63
C LEU A 48 -0.26 -3.62 -5.56
N ILE A 49 -0.43 -2.99 -4.40
CA ILE A 49 0.32 -1.79 -4.02
C ILE A 49 1.11 -2.17 -2.77
N LEU A 50 2.42 -1.91 -2.77
CA LEU A 50 3.31 -2.23 -1.65
C LEU A 50 3.58 -0.96 -0.82
N GLY A 51 3.01 -0.90 0.38
CA GLY A 51 2.98 0.26 1.28
C GLY A 51 4.15 0.37 2.26
N GLY A 52 5.23 -0.37 2.07
CA GLY A 52 6.39 -0.39 2.97
C GLY A 52 6.30 -1.44 4.09
N ASP A 53 7.37 -1.56 4.87
CA ASP A 53 7.55 -2.54 5.95
C ASP A 53 7.33 -4.00 5.49
N LEU A 54 7.84 -4.34 4.31
CA LEU A 54 7.82 -5.70 3.76
C LEU A 54 8.72 -6.64 4.57
N ILE A 55 9.85 -6.15 5.05
CA ILE A 55 10.76 -6.92 5.91
C ILE A 55 10.88 -6.29 7.29
N ASN A 56 11.18 -7.09 8.30
CA ASN A 56 11.25 -6.57 9.67
C ASN A 56 12.52 -5.74 9.93
N ASN A 57 13.63 -6.12 9.31
CA ASN A 57 14.91 -5.40 9.34
C ASN A 57 15.27 -4.82 10.72
N ASN A 58 15.23 -5.63 11.78
CA ASN A 58 15.70 -5.14 13.08
C ASN A 58 17.22 -5.01 13.07
N THR A 59 17.71 -3.77 13.12
CA THR A 59 19.11 -3.42 13.34
C THR A 59 19.36 -3.14 14.82
N ARG A 60 20.61 -2.96 15.24
CA ARG A 60 20.96 -2.63 16.63
C ARG A 60 20.26 -1.36 17.15
N ASN A 61 20.02 -0.40 16.25
CA ASN A 61 19.42 0.90 16.56
C ASN A 61 17.90 0.94 16.32
N ALA A 62 17.28 -0.20 15.99
CA ALA A 62 15.85 -0.29 15.79
C ALA A 62 15.08 -0.12 17.11
N VAL A 63 13.80 0.25 17.00
CA VAL A 63 12.86 0.24 18.13
C VAL A 63 12.60 -1.20 18.61
N GLY A 64 12.58 -2.15 17.66
CA GLY A 64 12.55 -3.59 17.93
C GLY A 64 13.94 -4.17 18.19
N SER A 65 14.01 -5.48 18.41
CA SER A 65 15.27 -6.17 18.72
C SER A 65 15.63 -7.19 17.62
N PRO A 66 16.89 -7.25 17.17
CA PRO A 66 17.35 -8.32 16.27
C PRO A 66 17.21 -9.73 16.87
N PHE A 67 17.06 -9.85 18.20
CA PHE A 67 16.80 -11.12 18.88
C PHE A 67 15.32 -11.55 18.82
N GLU A 68 14.45 -10.69 18.29
CA GLU A 68 13.03 -10.96 17.99
C GLU A 68 12.81 -11.28 16.51
N ASP A 69 13.90 -11.48 15.76
CA ASP A 69 13.87 -11.90 14.36
C ASP A 69 14.34 -13.36 14.24
N TYR A 70 13.65 -14.17 13.45
CA TYR A 70 14.02 -15.56 13.20
C TYR A 70 14.97 -15.73 12.00
N ILE A 71 15.15 -14.67 11.20
CA ILE A 71 16.07 -14.61 10.05
C ILE A 71 16.77 -13.25 10.01
N ARG A 72 18.01 -13.22 9.54
CA ARG A 72 18.81 -11.98 9.47
C ARG A 72 18.31 -11.06 8.35
N PRO A 73 18.43 -9.72 8.47
CA PRO A 73 17.89 -8.77 7.48
C PRO A 73 18.26 -9.04 6.01
N ARG A 74 19.52 -9.43 5.74
CA ARG A 74 19.95 -9.79 4.37
C ARG A 74 19.16 -10.97 3.78
N GLU A 75 18.80 -11.95 4.60
CA GLU A 75 18.04 -13.13 4.17
C GLU A 75 16.56 -12.77 4.04
N GLN A 76 16.04 -11.88 4.90
CA GLN A 76 14.68 -11.33 4.77
C GLN A 76 14.50 -10.67 3.39
N LYS A 77 15.45 -9.83 2.97
CA LYS A 77 15.45 -9.18 1.64
C LYS A 77 15.40 -10.21 0.51
N LYS A 78 16.29 -11.22 0.56
CA LYS A 78 16.35 -12.29 -0.44
C LYS A 78 15.03 -13.07 -0.51
N MET A 79 14.49 -13.48 0.64
CA MET A 79 13.23 -14.21 0.71
C MET A 79 12.04 -13.38 0.23
N MET A 80 12.01 -12.07 0.51
CA MET A 80 10.95 -11.21 0.02
C MET A 80 10.96 -11.13 -1.52
N VAL A 81 12.13 -10.98 -2.13
CA VAL A 81 12.28 -11.04 -3.59
C VAL A 81 11.77 -12.37 -4.14
N GLU A 82 12.15 -13.50 -3.52
CA GLU A 82 11.70 -14.84 -3.93
C GLU A 82 10.16 -14.97 -3.87
N MET A 83 9.53 -14.43 -2.82
CA MET A 83 8.06 -14.47 -2.65
C MET A 83 7.32 -13.56 -3.64
N LEU A 84 7.89 -12.39 -3.97
CA LEU A 84 7.27 -11.43 -4.89
C LEU A 84 7.51 -11.78 -6.36
N THR A 85 8.58 -12.52 -6.69
CA THR A 85 8.96 -12.84 -8.08
C THR A 85 7.79 -13.44 -8.90
N PRO A 86 7.01 -14.42 -8.41
CA PRO A 86 5.90 -15.00 -9.17
C PRO A 86 4.73 -14.03 -9.44
N ILE A 87 4.65 -12.93 -8.68
CA ILE A 87 3.56 -11.95 -8.75
C ILE A 87 4.06 -10.55 -9.14
N LYS A 88 5.33 -10.42 -9.57
CA LYS A 88 5.97 -9.11 -9.77
C LYS A 88 5.24 -8.24 -10.78
N ASP A 89 4.77 -8.82 -11.88
CA ASP A 89 4.06 -8.08 -12.93
C ASP A 89 2.70 -7.49 -12.46
N LYS A 90 2.19 -7.96 -11.32
CA LYS A 90 0.96 -7.49 -10.68
C LYS A 90 1.18 -6.31 -9.74
N ILE A 91 2.43 -5.95 -9.42
CA ILE A 91 2.76 -4.80 -8.58
C ILE A 91 2.57 -3.49 -9.38
N LEU A 92 1.83 -2.54 -8.80
CA LEU A 92 1.52 -1.24 -9.41
C LEU A 92 2.49 -0.15 -8.98
N CYS A 93 2.86 -0.15 -7.70
CA CYS A 93 3.92 0.68 -7.14
C CYS A 93 4.36 0.15 -5.77
N ALA A 94 5.51 0.63 -5.30
CA ALA A 94 6.05 0.37 -3.98
C ALA A 94 6.55 1.66 -3.32
N VAL A 95 6.49 1.71 -1.99
CA VAL A 95 7.14 2.75 -1.15
C VAL A 95 7.93 2.13 -0.01
N SER A 96 8.89 2.88 0.53
CA SER A 96 9.66 2.44 1.69
C SER A 96 8.88 2.63 2.98
N GLY A 97 9.02 1.69 3.92
CA GLY A 97 8.54 1.84 5.27
C GLY A 97 9.65 2.20 6.26
N ASN A 98 9.28 2.42 7.53
CA ASN A 98 10.28 2.78 8.55
C ASN A 98 11.15 1.59 8.99
N HIS A 99 10.76 0.36 8.65
CA HIS A 99 11.59 -0.82 8.78
C HIS A 99 12.67 -0.88 7.71
N GLU A 100 12.39 -0.55 6.45
CA GLU A 100 13.41 -0.44 5.42
C GLU A 100 14.31 0.79 5.61
N ALA A 101 13.71 1.97 5.84
CA ALA A 101 14.41 3.26 5.84
C ALA A 101 15.43 3.45 6.98
N ARG A 102 15.39 2.60 8.02
CA ARG A 102 16.33 2.75 9.16
C ARG A 102 17.77 2.42 8.78
N THR A 103 18.00 1.54 7.81
CA THR A 103 19.37 1.17 7.39
C THR A 103 20.03 2.29 6.58
N ALA A 104 19.25 3.09 5.86
CA ALA A 104 19.73 4.28 5.16
C ALA A 104 20.41 5.27 6.10
N ARG A 105 19.91 5.42 7.34
CA ARG A 105 20.50 6.32 8.35
C ARG A 105 21.93 5.96 8.75
N ASP A 106 22.23 4.66 8.77
CA ASP A 106 23.51 4.16 9.25
C ASP A 106 24.49 3.92 8.08
N THR A 107 23.99 3.57 6.90
CA THR A 107 24.81 3.04 5.79
C THR A 107 24.36 3.45 4.38
N ASP A 108 23.38 4.35 4.26
CA ASP A 108 22.83 4.80 2.97
C ASP A 108 22.34 3.64 2.06
N GLN A 109 21.76 2.61 2.68
CA GLN A 109 21.17 1.48 1.96
C GLN A 109 19.66 1.61 1.87
N ASP A 110 19.16 1.71 0.64
CA ASP A 110 17.74 1.63 0.32
C ASP A 110 17.31 0.17 0.13
N ILE A 111 16.71 -0.40 1.17
CA ILE A 111 16.30 -1.80 1.18
C ILE A 111 15.10 -2.04 0.25
N MET A 112 14.12 -1.14 0.19
CA MET A 112 12.97 -1.31 -0.70
C MET A 112 13.42 -1.13 -2.16
N GLY A 113 14.25 -0.11 -2.42
CA GLY A 113 14.88 0.12 -3.71
C GLY A 113 15.65 -1.11 -4.18
N ASP A 114 16.44 -1.73 -3.32
CA ASP A 114 17.15 -2.99 -3.62
C ASP A 114 16.21 -4.15 -4.00
N ILE A 115 15.08 -4.30 -3.28
CA ILE A 115 14.07 -5.32 -3.60
C ILE A 115 13.47 -5.06 -4.98
N MET A 116 13.06 -3.81 -5.24
CA MET A 116 12.40 -3.41 -6.48
C MET A 116 13.36 -3.49 -7.67
N CYS A 117 14.62 -3.09 -7.51
CA CYS A 117 15.68 -3.27 -8.50
C CYS A 117 15.90 -4.76 -8.79
N LYS A 118 15.93 -5.62 -7.77
CA LYS A 118 16.11 -7.06 -7.99
C LYS A 118 14.94 -7.73 -8.71
N LEU A 119 13.75 -7.13 -8.65
CA LEU A 119 12.56 -7.55 -9.40
C LEU A 119 12.52 -6.96 -10.82
N ASP A 120 13.48 -6.11 -11.21
CA ASP A 120 13.48 -5.28 -12.43
C ASP A 120 12.27 -4.31 -12.47
N MET A 121 12.00 -3.62 -11.36
CA MET A 121 10.81 -2.79 -11.12
C MET A 121 11.12 -1.45 -10.44
N GLU A 122 12.36 -0.96 -10.52
CA GLU A 122 12.80 0.32 -9.92
C GLU A 122 11.96 1.53 -10.38
N ASP A 123 11.45 1.53 -11.61
CA ASP A 123 10.59 2.60 -12.15
C ASP A 123 9.21 2.70 -11.46
N TYR A 124 8.84 1.69 -10.66
CA TYR A 124 7.57 1.65 -9.92
C TYR A 124 7.76 1.89 -8.42
N TYR A 125 8.95 2.30 -8.01
CA TYR A 125 9.29 2.58 -6.63
C TYR A 125 9.43 4.09 -6.41
N ALA A 126 8.93 4.57 -5.28
CA ALA A 126 9.22 5.90 -4.77
C ALA A 126 9.47 5.81 -3.27
N GLU A 127 10.58 6.37 -2.79
CA GLU A 127 11.02 6.20 -1.40
C GLU A 127 9.97 6.69 -0.38
N ASP A 128 9.53 7.95 -0.47
CA ASP A 128 8.63 8.55 0.52
C ASP A 128 7.13 8.40 0.19
N ILE A 129 6.77 8.78 -1.04
CA ILE A 129 5.39 8.85 -1.51
C ILE A 129 5.32 8.54 -3.01
N ALA A 130 4.55 7.53 -3.37
CA ALA A 130 4.25 7.19 -4.75
C ALA A 130 2.94 7.87 -5.18
N PHE A 131 3.01 8.64 -6.27
CA PHE A 131 1.82 9.10 -6.98
C PHE A 131 1.58 8.15 -8.15
N LEU A 132 0.53 7.33 -8.04
CA LEU A 132 0.17 6.33 -9.04
C LEU A 132 -0.98 6.86 -9.90
N LYS A 133 -0.75 6.97 -11.20
CA LYS A 133 -1.82 7.08 -12.21
C LYS A 133 -2.08 5.72 -12.82
N LEU A 134 -3.30 5.22 -12.64
CA LEU A 134 -3.74 3.94 -13.16
C LEU A 134 -4.79 4.14 -14.23
N GLU A 135 -4.44 3.77 -15.46
CA GLU A 135 -5.29 3.86 -16.63
C GLU A 135 -5.89 2.48 -16.93
N ILE A 136 -7.21 2.34 -16.78
CA ILE A 136 -7.94 1.09 -17.03
C ILE A 136 -8.97 1.25 -18.15
N GLY A 137 -9.39 0.12 -18.71
CA GLY A 137 -10.38 0.04 -19.79
C GLY A 137 -9.76 0.06 -21.18
N ARG A 138 -10.48 -0.52 -22.15
CA ARG A 138 -10.02 -0.65 -23.54
C ARG A 138 -10.63 0.41 -24.43
N ARG A 139 -9.80 1.15 -25.17
CA ARG A 139 -10.28 1.93 -26.31
C ARG A 139 -10.48 1.02 -27.52
N VAL A 140 -11.62 0.33 -27.60
CA VAL A 140 -11.97 -0.54 -28.75
C VAL A 140 -12.47 0.29 -29.93
N THR A 141 -13.21 1.36 -29.66
CA THR A 141 -13.64 2.41 -30.61
C THR A 141 -13.43 3.78 -29.95
N ARG A 142 -13.79 4.89 -30.63
CA ARG A 142 -13.76 6.24 -30.01
C ARG A 142 -14.65 6.36 -28.75
N ASP A 143 -15.50 5.37 -28.46
CA ASP A 143 -16.62 5.46 -27.50
C ASP A 143 -16.40 4.78 -26.14
N ILE A 144 -15.27 4.09 -25.90
CA ILE A 144 -14.93 3.56 -24.56
C ILE A 144 -13.76 4.37 -24.00
N PRO A 145 -13.99 5.21 -22.97
CA PRO A 145 -12.95 6.06 -22.41
C PRO A 145 -12.00 5.27 -21.51
N ILE A 146 -10.69 5.52 -21.67
CA ILE A 146 -9.69 5.12 -20.69
C ILE A 146 -10.01 5.85 -19.38
N THR A 147 -10.28 5.08 -18.33
CA THR A 147 -10.57 5.64 -17.00
C THR A 147 -9.28 5.77 -16.21
N SER A 148 -8.96 6.99 -15.78
CA SER A 148 -7.78 7.27 -14.95
C SER A 148 -8.14 7.40 -13.47
N TYR A 149 -7.51 6.57 -12.65
CA TYR A 149 -7.44 6.74 -11.20
C TYR A 149 -6.11 7.36 -10.83
N THR A 150 -6.12 8.26 -9.85
CA THR A 150 -4.88 8.82 -9.28
C THR A 150 -4.87 8.52 -7.80
N MET A 151 -3.78 7.96 -7.29
CA MET A 151 -3.64 7.58 -5.90
C MET A 151 -2.35 8.13 -5.34
N ALA A 152 -2.37 8.48 -4.06
CA ALA A 152 -1.16 8.67 -3.27
C ALA A 152 -0.95 7.42 -2.40
N VAL A 153 0.26 6.90 -2.37
CA VAL A 153 0.66 5.79 -1.51
C VAL A 153 1.84 6.26 -0.69
N THR A 154 1.77 6.10 0.62
CA THR A 154 2.88 6.38 1.52
C THR A 154 2.83 5.37 2.65
N HIS A 155 3.97 4.99 3.22
CA HIS A 155 3.94 4.14 4.40
C HIS A 155 3.25 4.85 5.57
N GLY A 156 3.39 6.18 5.66
CA GLY A 156 2.80 6.98 6.72
C GLY A 156 3.70 7.10 7.93
N SER A 157 3.14 7.67 8.99
CA SER A 157 3.89 7.91 10.23
C SER A 157 2.97 8.16 11.43
N GLY A 158 3.58 8.09 12.61
CA GLY A 158 3.01 8.54 13.87
C GLY A 158 2.16 7.49 14.58
N GLY A 159 1.98 7.68 15.88
CA GLY A 159 1.20 6.79 16.74
C GLY A 159 -0.06 7.45 17.29
N GLY A 160 -0.94 6.64 17.87
CA GLY A 160 -2.13 7.08 18.59
C GLY A 160 -2.86 5.83 19.08
N ILE A 161 -3.35 5.82 20.32
CA ILE A 161 -3.90 4.59 20.93
C ILE A 161 -5.15 4.13 20.16
N TYR A 162 -6.03 5.05 19.81
CA TYR A 162 -7.31 4.73 19.17
C TYR A 162 -7.24 4.82 17.64
N THR A 163 -8.05 4.00 16.98
CA THR A 163 -8.24 3.96 15.52
C THR A 163 -8.61 5.32 14.93
N GLY A 164 -9.42 6.12 15.63
CA GLY A 164 -9.79 7.47 15.18
C GLY A 164 -8.61 8.43 15.00
N ALA A 165 -7.51 8.24 15.75
CA ALA A 165 -6.31 9.05 15.57
C ALA A 165 -5.64 8.79 14.21
N THR A 166 -5.61 7.53 13.76
CA THR A 166 -5.13 7.15 12.42
C THR A 166 -6.00 7.77 11.34
N VAL A 167 -7.33 7.62 11.45
CA VAL A 167 -8.28 8.16 10.47
C VAL A 167 -8.12 9.68 10.33
N ASN A 168 -8.12 10.41 11.44
CA ASN A 168 -7.98 11.87 11.43
C ASN A 168 -6.67 12.33 10.77
N ARG A 169 -5.55 11.64 11.05
CA ARG A 169 -4.26 11.96 10.44
C ARG A 169 -4.28 11.75 8.94
N ASN A 170 -4.77 10.58 8.50
CA ASN A 170 -4.72 10.19 7.10
C ASN A 170 -5.68 11.05 6.27
N GLU A 171 -6.89 11.35 6.77
CA GLU A 171 -7.81 12.27 6.08
C GLU A 171 -7.22 13.67 5.97
N ARG A 172 -6.65 14.20 7.07
CA ARG A 172 -6.01 15.52 7.07
C ARG A 172 -4.89 15.60 6.04
N PHE A 173 -4.03 14.59 5.97
CA PHE A 173 -2.97 14.54 4.96
C PHE A 173 -3.56 14.41 3.56
N GLY A 174 -4.55 13.54 3.37
CA GLY A 174 -5.27 13.38 2.12
C GLY A 174 -5.83 14.71 1.60
N TYR A 175 -6.35 15.59 2.46
CA TYR A 175 -6.84 16.91 2.07
C TYR A 175 -5.77 17.85 1.50
N THR A 176 -4.49 17.65 1.82
CA THR A 176 -3.39 18.48 1.28
C THR A 176 -3.06 18.17 -0.18
N ILE A 177 -3.49 17.02 -0.70
CA ILE A 177 -3.17 16.56 -2.05
C ILE A 177 -4.38 16.74 -2.96
N GLU A 178 -4.28 17.60 -3.97
CA GLU A 178 -5.33 17.76 -4.96
C GLU A 178 -5.33 16.61 -5.99
N GLY A 179 -6.47 16.36 -6.64
CA GLY A 179 -6.53 15.47 -7.81
C GLY A 179 -6.60 13.96 -7.50
N ILE A 180 -6.15 13.50 -6.34
CA ILE A 180 -6.22 12.08 -5.97
C ILE A 180 -7.65 11.58 -5.76
N ASP A 181 -7.86 10.29 -6.02
CA ASP A 181 -9.10 9.53 -5.78
C ASP A 181 -8.97 8.62 -4.56
N ALA A 182 -7.75 8.16 -4.27
CA ALA A 182 -7.45 7.38 -3.07
C ALA A 182 -6.12 7.79 -2.42
N LEU A 183 -6.05 7.62 -1.10
CA LEU A 183 -4.83 7.64 -0.31
C LEU A 183 -4.68 6.27 0.36
N ILE A 184 -3.52 5.62 0.21
CA ILE A 184 -3.20 4.33 0.82
C ILE A 184 -2.04 4.54 1.79
N VAL A 185 -2.20 4.08 3.03
CA VAL A 185 -1.28 4.29 4.15
C VAL A 185 -1.04 2.99 4.91
N GLY A 186 0.20 2.72 5.34
CA GLY A 186 0.57 1.60 6.20
C GLY A 186 0.79 2.00 7.67
N HIS A 187 1.86 1.47 8.27
CA HIS A 187 2.54 1.88 9.51
C HIS A 187 1.78 1.67 10.83
N THR A 188 0.48 1.99 10.86
CA THR A 188 -0.27 2.01 12.13
C THR A 188 -0.83 0.66 12.52
N HIS A 189 -0.80 -0.31 11.59
CA HIS A 189 -1.39 -1.66 11.68
C HIS A 189 -2.90 -1.65 11.95
N LYS A 190 -3.54 -0.47 11.91
CA LYS A 190 -4.97 -0.27 12.17
C LYS A 190 -5.68 -0.20 10.84
N GLY A 191 -6.07 -1.36 10.35
CA GLY A 191 -6.95 -1.49 9.20
C GLY A 191 -8.12 -0.54 9.34
N THR A 192 -8.31 0.37 8.36
CA THR A 192 -9.49 1.23 8.26
C THR A 192 -9.72 1.64 6.82
N ILE A 193 -10.97 1.88 6.47
CA ILE A 193 -11.34 2.52 5.21
C ILE A 193 -12.30 3.66 5.52
N SER A 194 -11.94 4.89 5.19
CA SER A 194 -12.83 6.05 5.26
C SER A 194 -13.06 6.67 3.88
N LYS A 195 -14.15 7.42 3.75
CA LYS A 195 -14.60 8.00 2.47
C LYS A 195 -14.98 9.49 2.62
N PRO A 196 -14.05 10.36 3.07
CA PRO A 196 -14.32 11.79 3.16
C PRO A 196 -14.62 12.41 1.79
N LYS A 197 -15.20 13.60 1.81
CA LYS A 197 -15.38 14.44 0.61
C LYS A 197 -14.56 15.71 0.71
N LYS A 198 -13.99 16.12 -0.42
CA LYS A 198 -13.34 17.42 -0.60
C LYS A 198 -14.25 18.36 -1.35
N ILE A 199 -14.20 19.64 -1.03
CA ILE A 199 -14.78 20.69 -1.86
C ILE A 199 -13.80 20.98 -2.99
N VAL A 200 -14.31 21.00 -4.22
CA VAL A 200 -13.55 21.32 -5.44
C VAL A 200 -14.17 22.55 -6.07
N VAL A 201 -13.35 23.58 -6.24
CA VAL A 201 -13.74 24.79 -6.96
C VAL A 201 -13.31 24.62 -8.41
N ASP A 202 -14.29 24.37 -9.29
CA ASP A 202 -14.06 24.28 -10.73
C ASP A 202 -14.29 25.67 -11.34
N SER A 203 -13.24 26.49 -11.33
CA SER A 203 -13.27 27.87 -11.83
C SER A 203 -13.49 27.94 -13.34
N ASN A 204 -13.10 26.92 -14.09
CA ASN A 204 -13.32 26.86 -15.54
C ASN A 204 -14.82 26.74 -15.87
N ASN A 205 -15.58 26.04 -15.04
CA ASN A 205 -17.02 25.85 -15.21
C ASN A 205 -17.88 26.69 -14.23
N ASN A 206 -17.25 27.51 -13.39
CA ASN A 206 -17.89 28.32 -12.35
C ASN A 206 -18.82 27.54 -11.41
N VAL A 207 -18.41 26.34 -10.99
CA VAL A 207 -19.20 25.48 -10.10
C VAL A 207 -18.38 24.97 -8.93
N ILE A 208 -19.04 24.85 -7.78
CA ILE A 208 -18.50 24.16 -6.60
C ILE A 208 -19.03 22.74 -6.62
N ARG A 209 -18.13 21.76 -6.53
CA ARG A 209 -18.46 20.33 -6.49
C ARG A 209 -17.88 19.72 -5.23
N THR A 210 -18.38 18.54 -4.87
CA THR A 210 -17.68 17.69 -3.90
C THR A 210 -17.13 16.47 -4.60
N LYS A 211 -15.88 16.10 -4.26
CA LYS A 211 -15.22 14.90 -4.76
C LYS A 211 -14.93 13.97 -3.60
N GLN A 212 -15.34 12.71 -3.72
CA GLN A 212 -15.02 11.70 -2.72
C GLN A 212 -13.54 11.32 -2.80
N LEU A 213 -12.90 11.18 -1.65
CA LEU A 213 -11.57 10.60 -1.48
C LEU A 213 -11.75 9.28 -0.71
N VAL A 214 -11.15 8.19 -1.19
CA VAL A 214 -11.03 6.95 -0.42
C VAL A 214 -9.73 6.98 0.36
N VAL A 215 -9.76 6.75 1.67
CA VAL A 215 -8.56 6.66 2.50
C VAL A 215 -8.49 5.26 3.07
N VAL A 216 -7.41 4.55 2.77
CA VAL A 216 -7.14 3.20 3.26
C VAL A 216 -5.95 3.25 4.20
N SER A 217 -6.16 2.76 5.42
CA SER A 217 -5.08 2.36 6.32
C SER A 217 -4.99 0.84 6.25
N CYS A 218 -3.81 0.32 5.91
CA CYS A 218 -3.58 -1.10 5.71
C CYS A 218 -3.59 -1.86 7.05
N THR A 219 -4.05 -3.11 7.02
CA THR A 219 -3.75 -4.11 8.06
C THR A 219 -2.31 -4.61 7.90
N ALA A 220 -1.79 -5.28 8.94
CA ALA A 220 -0.46 -5.85 8.96
C ALA A 220 -0.50 -7.38 8.93
N TRP A 221 0.53 -8.00 8.34
CA TRP A 221 0.74 -9.46 8.37
C TRP A 221 1.58 -9.87 9.58
N GLN A 222 1.17 -9.39 10.75
CA GLN A 222 1.90 -9.57 12.00
C GLN A 222 0.94 -9.72 13.17
N GLN A 223 1.18 -10.74 13.98
CA GLN A 223 0.41 -11.05 15.17
C GLN A 223 0.66 -10.04 16.29
N TYR A 224 -0.38 -9.77 17.09
CA TYR A 224 -0.24 -8.93 18.28
C TYR A 224 0.73 -9.53 19.31
N GLY A 225 1.73 -8.76 19.73
CA GLY A 225 2.69 -9.19 20.74
C GLY A 225 3.86 -8.22 20.91
N GLY A 226 4.96 -8.71 21.49
CA GLY A 226 6.25 -8.01 21.52
C GLY A 226 6.19 -6.56 21.99
N TYR A 227 6.75 -5.65 21.20
CA TYR A 227 6.77 -4.22 21.47
C TYR A 227 5.36 -3.63 21.68
N ALA A 228 4.38 -4.02 20.85
CA ALA A 228 3.02 -3.51 20.95
C ALA A 228 2.39 -3.84 22.31
N ALA A 229 2.54 -5.09 22.76
CA ALA A 229 2.06 -5.54 24.06
C ALA A 229 2.78 -4.83 25.23
N ARG A 230 4.12 -4.70 25.17
CA ARG A 230 4.89 -3.98 26.20
C ARG A 230 4.49 -2.51 26.32
N LYS A 231 4.08 -1.89 25.21
CA LYS A 231 3.62 -0.50 25.16
C LYS A 231 2.13 -0.34 25.39
N MET A 232 1.41 -1.43 25.72
CA MET A 232 -0.04 -1.44 25.92
C MET A 232 -0.80 -0.83 24.74
N LEU A 233 -0.31 -1.04 23.52
CA LEU A 233 -1.04 -0.69 22.32
C LEU A 233 -2.24 -1.63 22.19
N LEU A 234 -3.33 -1.15 21.60
CA LEU A 234 -4.49 -2.00 21.39
C LEU A 234 -4.22 -3.00 20.25
N PRO A 235 -4.62 -4.28 20.38
CA PRO A 235 -4.65 -5.19 19.25
C PRO A 235 -5.59 -4.64 18.17
N SER A 236 -5.18 -4.77 16.91
CA SER A 236 -5.95 -4.39 15.73
C SER A 236 -6.21 -5.62 14.86
N SER A 237 -7.16 -5.50 13.93
CA SER A 237 -7.37 -6.55 12.92
C SER A 237 -6.10 -6.72 12.08
N GLU A 238 -5.70 -7.98 11.92
CA GLU A 238 -4.57 -8.40 11.11
C GLU A 238 -5.01 -8.59 9.65
N SER A 239 -4.06 -8.73 8.72
CA SER A 239 -4.36 -9.07 7.34
C SER A 239 -4.90 -10.51 7.25
N ASP A 240 -5.96 -10.69 6.46
CA ASP A 240 -6.54 -12.00 6.18
C ASP A 240 -6.29 -12.33 4.70
N HIS A 241 -5.68 -13.49 4.42
CA HIS A 241 -5.41 -13.93 3.06
C HIS A 241 -6.67 -14.36 2.30
N GLU A 242 -7.75 -14.72 2.99
CA GLU A 242 -9.06 -15.04 2.41
C GLU A 242 -9.90 -13.77 2.18
N GLN A 243 -9.82 -12.81 3.10
CA GLN A 243 -10.60 -11.57 3.05
C GLN A 243 -9.71 -10.31 3.22
N PRO A 244 -8.72 -10.09 2.34
CA PRO A 244 -7.86 -8.92 2.42
C PRO A 244 -8.64 -7.65 2.08
N GLN A 245 -8.20 -6.52 2.63
CA GLN A 245 -8.70 -5.21 2.20
C GLN A 245 -8.56 -5.11 0.67
N THR A 246 -9.65 -4.74 0.00
CA THR A 246 -9.72 -4.79 -1.47
C THR A 246 -10.30 -3.50 -2.02
N LEU A 247 -9.65 -2.95 -3.05
CA LEU A 247 -10.17 -1.88 -3.89
C LEU A 247 -10.58 -2.45 -5.24
N LEU A 248 -11.86 -2.32 -5.59
CA LEU A 248 -12.38 -2.61 -6.93
C LEU A 248 -12.52 -1.29 -7.68
N LEU A 249 -11.75 -1.14 -8.75
CA LEU A 249 -11.68 0.07 -9.56
C LEU A 249 -12.43 -0.18 -10.86
N CYS A 250 -13.61 0.42 -11.00
CA CYS A 250 -14.48 0.23 -12.17
C CYS A 250 -14.44 1.43 -13.12
N GLY A 251 -13.95 1.22 -14.34
CA GLY A 251 -14.13 2.12 -15.46
C GLY A 251 -15.29 1.64 -16.32
N ASN A 252 -16.37 2.42 -16.41
CA ASN A 252 -17.49 2.06 -17.28
C ASN A 252 -17.41 2.78 -18.64
N LYS A 253 -18.22 2.34 -19.61
CA LYS A 253 -18.28 2.93 -20.96
C LYS A 253 -18.65 4.42 -20.97
N THR A 254 -19.22 4.96 -19.88
CA THR A 254 -19.56 6.38 -19.75
C THR A 254 -18.44 7.22 -19.13
N GLY A 255 -17.27 6.64 -18.84
CA GLY A 255 -16.14 7.32 -18.22
C GLY A 255 -16.34 7.65 -16.75
N THR A 256 -17.38 7.08 -16.13
CA THR A 256 -17.64 7.22 -14.70
C THR A 256 -16.73 6.27 -13.94
N LYS A 257 -15.82 6.83 -13.14
CA LYS A 257 -14.96 6.04 -12.26
C LYS A 257 -15.62 5.81 -10.91
N ARG A 258 -15.52 4.58 -10.41
CA ARG A 258 -15.98 4.20 -9.06
C ARG A 258 -14.91 3.39 -8.35
N ILE A 259 -14.74 3.65 -7.05
CA ILE A 259 -13.93 2.82 -6.15
C ILE A 259 -14.89 2.15 -5.16
N THR A 260 -15.02 0.83 -5.28
CA THR A 260 -15.71 0.01 -4.28
C THR A 260 -14.65 -0.59 -3.35
N THR A 261 -14.89 -0.50 -2.05
CA THR A 261 -13.97 -1.00 -1.03
C THR A 261 -14.61 -2.20 -0.35
N VAL A 262 -13.88 -3.30 -0.20
CA VAL A 262 -14.30 -4.47 0.58
C VAL A 262 -13.31 -4.62 1.73
N TRP A 263 -13.85 -4.75 2.94
CA TRP A 263 -13.14 -5.11 4.15
C TRP A 263 -14.12 -5.80 5.09
#